data_AF-A0A1C3HLE8-F1
#
_entry.id   AF-A0A1C3HLE8-F1
#
_cell.length_a   1.000
_cell.length_b   1.000
_cell.length_c   1.000
_cell.angle_alpha   90.00
_cell.angle_beta   90.00
_cell.angle_gamma   90.00
#
_symmetry.space_group_name_H-M   'P 1'
#
loop_
_entity.id
_entity.type
_entity.pdbx_description
1 polymer ?
#
loop_
_entity_poly.entity_id
_entity_poly.type
_entity_poly.pdbx_seq_one_letter_code
_entity_poly.pdbx_strand_id
1 'polypeptide(L)' 'MMTALEHLAYGESVENVAHHVGYESSSSFIVAFRNTFGTTPSRYFNVQVDKIN' A
#
# COMPACT_ATOMS: atom_id res chain seq x y z
N MET A 1 -6.57 7.04 1.63
CA MET A 1 -5.17 6.67 1.28
C MET A 1 -4.15 6.99 2.36
N MET A 2 -4.23 8.10 3.11
CA MET A 2 -3.30 8.35 4.22
C MET A 2 -3.30 7.21 5.26
N THR A 3 -4.48 6.81 5.74
CA THR A 3 -4.60 5.66 6.67
C THR A 3 -4.01 4.37 6.09
N ALA A 4 -4.22 4.11 4.79
CA ALA A 4 -3.64 2.94 4.13
C ALA A 4 -2.10 2.95 4.15
N LEU A 5 -1.47 4.11 3.95
CA LEU A 5 -0.02 4.25 4.03
C LEU A 5 0.50 3.98 5.44
N GLU A 6 -0.20 4.45 6.47
CA GLU A 6 0.18 4.20 7.87
C GLU A 6 0.17 2.70 8.17
N HIS A 7 -0.92 2.00 7.86
CA HIS A 7 -1.01 0.55 8.07
C HIS A 7 0.07 -0.23 7.29
N LEU A 8 0.31 0.14 6.02
CA LEU A 8 1.37 -0.48 5.22
C LEU A 8 2.76 -0.20 5.79
N ALA A 9 3.00 0.99 6.36
CA ALA A 9 4.27 1.33 7.01
C ALA A 9 4.50 0.52 8.29
N TYR A 10 3.43 0.14 9.00
CA TYR A 10 3.49 -0.80 10.13
C TYR A 10 3.64 -2.26 9.69
N GLY A 11 3.73 -2.55 8.39
CA GLY A 11 3.93 -3.89 7.86
C GLY A 11 2.64 -4.70 7.71
N GLU A 12 1.47 -4.07 7.78
CA GLU A 12 0.20 -4.76 7.52
C GLU A 12 0.14 -5.23 6.06
N SER A 13 -0.48 -6.40 5.85
CA SER A 13 -0.61 -6.98 4.52
C SER A 13 -1.55 -6.16 3.65
N VAL A 14 -1.23 -6.03 2.36
CA VAL A 14 -1.99 -5.24 1.37
C VAL A 14 -3.47 -5.64 1.31
N GLU A 15 -3.78 -6.92 1.53
CA GLU A 15 -5.15 -7.42 1.60
C GLU A 15 -5.94 -6.86 2.78
N ASN A 16 -5.39 -6.93 4.00
CA ASN A 16 -6.01 -6.34 5.18
C ASN A 16 -6.21 -4.84 5.03
N VAL A 17 -5.19 -4.13 4.54
CA VAL A 17 -5.27 -2.68 4.30
C VAL A 17 -6.38 -2.34 3.31
N ALA A 18 -6.51 -3.12 2.23
CA ALA A 18 -7.56 -2.93 1.23
C ALA A 18 -8.95 -3.04 1.86
N HIS A 19 -9.20 -4.08 2.66
CA HIS A 19 -10.47 -4.25 3.36
C HIS A 19 -10.71 -3.15 4.40
N HIS A 20 -9.68 -2.76 5.15
CA HIS A 20 -9.79 -1.73 6.19
C HIS A 20 -10.17 -0.37 5.62
N VAL A 21 -9.67 -0.01 4.43
CA VAL A 21 -9.98 1.26 3.77
C VAL A 21 -11.16 1.18 2.80
N GLY A 22 -11.92 0.08 2.83
CA GLY A 22 -13.22 -0.06 2.14
C GLY A 22 -13.16 -0.59 0.71
N TYR A 23 -12.05 -1.19 0.28
CA TYR A 23 -11.96 -1.86 -1.02
C TYR A 23 -12.43 -3.32 -0.92
N GLU A 24 -13.13 -3.76 -1.96
CA GLU A 24 -13.64 -5.13 -2.06
C GLU A 24 -12.51 -6.17 -2.18
N SER A 25 -11.38 -5.78 -2.78
CA SER A 25 -10.23 -6.66 -3.01
C SER A 25 -8.90 -5.91 -3.02
N SER A 26 -7.82 -6.62 -2.70
CA SER A 26 -6.43 -6.14 -2.80
C SER A 26 -6.09 -5.61 -4.20
N SER A 27 -6.56 -6.26 -5.27
CA SER A 27 -6.36 -5.81 -6.65
C SER A 27 -6.92 -4.41 -6.93
N SER A 28 -8.17 -4.14 -6.49
CA SER A 28 -8.82 -2.83 -6.66
C SER A 28 -8.07 -1.74 -5.89
N PHE A 29 -7.60 -2.06 -4.70
CA PHE A 29 -6.74 -1.19 -3.91
C PHE A 29 -5.39 -0.92 -4.60
N ILE A 30 -4.72 -1.96 -5.13
CA ILE A 30 -3.42 -1.81 -5.82
C ILE A 30 -3.55 -0.92 -7.05
N VAL A 31 -4.64 -1.03 -7.82
CA VAL A 31 -4.91 -0.14 -8.95
C VAL A 31 -5.07 1.31 -8.49
N ALA A 32 -5.89 1.55 -7.47
CA ALA A 32 -6.08 2.88 -6.91
C ALA A 32 -4.76 3.47 -6.36
N PHE A 33 -4.00 2.67 -5.61
CA PHE A 33 -2.70 3.05 -5.07
C PHE A 33 -1.72 3.40 -6.19
N ARG A 34 -1.64 2.58 -7.24
CA ARG A 34 -0.78 2.85 -8.41
C ARG A 34 -1.18 4.12 -9.14
N ASN A 35 -2.48 4.41 -9.26
CA ASN A 35 -2.96 5.65 -9.86
C ASN A 35 -2.59 6.89 -9.03
N THR A 36 -2.54 6.75 -7.69
CA THR A 36 -2.16 7.85 -6.78
C THR A 36 -0.65 8.04 -6.66
N PHE A 37 0.13 6.97 -6.53
CA PHE A 37 1.57 7.01 -6.21
C PHE A 37 2.48 6.58 -7.36
N GLY A 38 1.92 6.19 -8.51
CA GLY A 38 2.67 5.76 -9.69
C GLY A 38 3.28 4.36 -9.61
N THR A 39 3.15 3.65 -8.49
CA THR A 39 3.72 2.30 -8.31
C THR A 39 2.89 1.44 -7.36
N THR A 40 3.20 0.15 -7.23
CA THR A 40 2.47 -0.75 -6.32
C THR A 40 2.93 -0.58 -4.86
N PRO A 41 2.08 -0.90 -3.87
CA PRO A 41 2.45 -0.83 -2.45
C PRO A 41 3.78 -1.53 -2.14
N SER A 42 3.93 -2.80 -2.55
CA SER A 42 5.13 -3.58 -2.29
C SER A 42 6.41 -2.92 -2.84
N ARG A 43 6.35 -2.32 -4.03
CA ARG A 43 7.51 -1.62 -4.62
C ARG A 43 7.77 -0.29 -3.91
N TYR A 44 6.71 0.45 -3.56
CA TYR A 44 6.83 1.72 -2.85
C TYR A 44 7.57 1.55 -1.52
N PHE A 45 7.21 0.55 -0.72
CA PHE A 45 7.84 0.30 0.58
C PHE A 45 9.18 -0.44 0.47
N ASN A 46 9.39 -1.30 -0.54
CA ASN A 46 10.70 -1.92 -0.77
C ASN A 46 11.78 -0.90 -1.16
N VAL A 47 11.43 0.13 -1.95
CA VAL A 47 12.36 1.22 -2.31
C VAL A 47 12.73 2.09 -1.09
N GLN A 48 11.82 2.23 -0.11
CA GLN A 48 12.11 2.97 1.12
C GLN A 48 13.09 2.20 2.02
N VAL A 49 12.97 0.87 2.10
CA VAL A 49 13.89 0.00 2.87
C VAL A 49 15.31 0.04 2.32
N ASP A 50 15.48 0.17 1.01
CA ASP A 50 16.81 0.30 0.38
C ASP A 50 17.51 1.62 0.71
N LYS A 51 16.76 2.70 0.96
CA LYS A 51 17.30 4.05 1.26
C LYS A 51 17.64 4.31 2.72
N ILE A 52 17.27 3.39 3.61
CA ILE A 52 17.54 3.47 5.07
C ILE A 52 18.70 2.57 5.51
N ASN A 53 19.41 1.95 4.56
CA ASN A 53 20.67 1.25 4.76
C ASN A 53 21.82 2.01 4.06
#